data_AF-M2Z0D2-F1
#
_entry.id   AF-M2Z0D2-F1
#
_cell.length_a   1.000
_cell.length_b   1.000
_cell.length_c   1.000
_cell.angle_alpha   90.00
_cell.angle_beta   90.00
_cell.angle_gamma   90.00
#
_symmetry.space_group_name_H-M   'P 1'
#
loop_
_entity.id
_entity.type
_entity.pdbx_description
1 polymer ?
#
loop_
_entity_poly.entity_id
_entity_poly.type
_entity_poly.pdbx_seq_one_letter_code
_entity_poly.pdbx_strand_id
1 'polypeptide(L)'
;MTYTSSAIAYKYGVSGPFWYASGATVQIILFATLAIELKRKAPNAHTFLEAIRARYGPVTHGVYIVFGLMTNILVTAMLLTGGSAVATSLCGVPTAAACFLLSVGVVLYTMFGGIKATFLTDYVHTVVILIIILTFAFTAYATGQQLGSPGAVYDALMAATERHPVEGNAGGSYLTMRSKEGAIFFVNSVDEDAKEQAQLQRSAKIARYMTVFMTLALLVLWPMPMYGSGYIFSKKFFTGWVVVGILWLFCSGFCVGLYPLWEGRKTSLRTVKLIFKDVTGQGRPIPTHGRPRMTEDDVSEEQHEKKTSTPPEVEIAH
;
A
#
# COMPACT_ATOMS: atom_id res chain seq x y z
N MET A 1 -5.59 -8.94 -2.59
CA MET A 1 -5.97 -8.26 -1.33
C MET A 1 -7.37 -7.66 -1.40
N THR A 2 -7.67 -6.77 -2.36
CA THR A 2 -9.00 -6.14 -2.49
C THR A 2 -10.16 -7.13 -2.65
N TYR A 3 -9.94 -8.25 -3.36
CA TYR A 3 -10.96 -9.30 -3.47
C TYR A 3 -11.32 -9.91 -2.12
N THR A 4 -10.32 -10.28 -1.32
CA THR A 4 -10.52 -10.88 0.01
C THR A 4 -11.19 -9.90 0.95
N SER A 5 -10.76 -8.63 0.98
CA SER A 5 -11.40 -7.63 1.85
C SER A 5 -12.84 -7.34 1.43
N SER A 6 -13.13 -7.23 0.13
CA SER A 6 -14.50 -7.06 -0.38
C SER A 6 -15.37 -8.30 -0.13
N ALA A 7 -14.82 -9.50 -0.23
CA ALA A 7 -15.54 -10.74 0.07
C ALA A 7 -15.87 -10.85 1.57
N ILE A 8 -14.93 -10.48 2.44
CA ILE A 8 -15.16 -10.42 3.90
C ILE A 8 -16.19 -9.31 4.21
N ALA A 9 -16.13 -8.15 3.54
CA ALA A 9 -17.12 -7.09 3.69
C ALA A 9 -18.53 -7.56 3.29
N TYR A 10 -18.65 -8.28 2.18
CA TYR A 10 -19.92 -8.85 1.72
C TYR A 10 -20.49 -9.87 2.71
N LYS A 11 -19.64 -10.72 3.30
CA LYS A 11 -20.06 -11.80 4.21
C LYS A 11 -20.35 -11.31 5.62
N TYR A 12 -19.52 -10.41 6.15
CA TYR A 12 -19.50 -10.07 7.57
C TYR A 12 -19.81 -8.60 7.88
N GLY A 13 -19.99 -7.78 6.85
CA GLY A 13 -20.34 -6.36 6.98
C GLY A 13 -19.13 -5.46 7.23
N VAL A 14 -19.40 -4.28 7.80
CA VAL A 14 -18.44 -3.16 7.89
C VAL A 14 -17.18 -3.47 8.71
N SER A 15 -17.28 -4.40 9.67
CA SER A 15 -16.15 -4.78 10.54
C SER A 15 -15.02 -5.48 9.78
N GLY A 16 -15.36 -6.35 8.83
CA GLY A 16 -14.40 -7.13 8.04
C GLY A 16 -13.30 -6.32 7.36
N PRO A 17 -13.65 -5.39 6.45
CA PRO A 17 -12.67 -4.56 5.76
C PRO A 17 -11.94 -3.61 6.72
N PHE A 18 -12.58 -3.16 7.82
CA PHE A 18 -11.93 -2.32 8.82
C PHE A 18 -10.80 -3.06 9.54
N TRP A 19 -11.05 -4.28 10.02
CA TRP A 19 -10.03 -5.10 10.69
C TRP A 19 -8.88 -5.45 9.75
N TYR A 20 -9.21 -5.82 8.50
CA TYR A 20 -8.21 -6.09 7.47
C TYR A 20 -7.31 -4.87 7.19
N ALA A 21 -7.91 -3.69 6.95
CA ALA A 21 -7.17 -2.46 6.65
C ALA A 21 -6.30 -2.00 7.83
N SER A 22 -6.80 -2.19 9.05
CA SER A 22 -6.09 -1.78 10.26
C SER A 22 -4.85 -2.66 10.51
N GLY A 23 -4.95 -3.99 10.31
CA GLY A 23 -3.78 -4.88 10.39
C GLY A 23 -2.71 -4.53 9.35
N ALA A 24 -3.12 -4.31 8.09
CA ALA A 24 -2.20 -3.91 7.02
C ALA A 24 -1.48 -2.58 7.31
N THR A 25 -2.16 -1.63 7.95
CA THR A 25 -1.57 -0.32 8.30
C THR A 25 -0.40 -0.48 9.29
N VAL A 26 -0.53 -1.37 10.28
CA VAL A 26 0.53 -1.65 11.25
C VAL A 26 1.78 -2.19 10.55
N GLN A 27 1.59 -3.17 9.64
CA GLN A 27 2.67 -3.78 8.87
C GLN A 27 3.39 -2.76 7.97
N ILE A 28 2.66 -1.88 7.29
CA ILE A 28 3.22 -0.83 6.42
C ILE A 28 4.09 0.15 7.23
N ILE A 29 3.59 0.61 8.39
CA ILE A 29 4.34 1.54 9.25
C ILE A 29 5.62 0.87 9.76
N LEU A 30 5.53 -0.39 10.21
CA LEU A 30 6.69 -1.14 10.67
C LEU A 30 7.74 -1.24 9.56
N PHE A 31 7.33 -1.68 8.37
CA PHE A 31 8.23 -1.79 7.23
C PHE A 31 8.88 -0.44 6.87
N ALA A 32 8.11 0.65 6.85
CA ALA A 32 8.64 1.99 6.59
C ALA A 32 9.71 2.39 7.61
N THR A 33 9.47 2.14 8.90
CA THR A 33 10.46 2.48 9.95
C THR A 33 11.73 1.63 9.86
N LEU A 34 11.60 0.33 9.58
CA LEU A 34 12.75 -0.55 9.36
C LEU A 34 13.55 -0.15 8.12
N ALA A 35 12.87 0.24 7.04
CA ALA A 35 13.50 0.71 5.81
C ALA A 35 14.30 2.01 6.03
N ILE A 36 13.76 2.96 6.79
CA ILE A 36 14.46 4.21 7.16
C ILE A 36 15.69 3.90 8.01
N GLU A 37 15.55 3.03 9.03
CA GLU A 37 16.68 2.62 9.88
C GLU A 37 17.78 1.90 9.10
N LEU A 38 17.39 1.05 8.14
CA LEU A 38 18.31 0.38 7.25
C LEU A 38 19.08 1.38 6.38
N LYS A 39 18.38 2.35 5.76
CA LYS A 39 19.02 3.40 4.97
C LYS A 39 19.94 4.30 5.81
N ARG A 40 19.58 4.57 7.07
CA ARG A 40 20.44 5.36 7.98
C ARG A 40 21.74 4.62 8.33
N LYS A 41 21.69 3.30 8.49
CA LYS A 41 22.86 2.48 8.89
C LYS A 41 23.68 1.97 7.70
N ALA A 42 23.06 1.78 6.54
CA ALA A 42 23.67 1.26 5.33
C ALA A 42 23.16 2.05 4.10
N PRO A 43 23.54 3.34 3.95
CA PRO A 43 23.00 4.22 2.91
C PRO A 43 23.34 3.76 1.48
N ASN A 44 24.43 3.02 1.30
CA ASN A 44 24.90 2.53 0.01
C ASN A 44 24.47 1.09 -0.31
N ALA A 45 23.71 0.43 0.57
CA ALA A 45 23.21 -0.91 0.29
C ALA A 45 22.10 -0.85 -0.78
N HIS A 46 22.27 -1.59 -1.87
CA HIS A 46 21.28 -1.63 -2.95
C HIS A 46 20.11 -2.56 -2.62
N THR A 47 20.36 -3.57 -1.78
CA THR A 47 19.35 -4.53 -1.31
C THR A 47 19.44 -4.74 0.20
N PHE A 48 18.31 -5.06 0.85
CA PHE A 48 18.35 -5.40 2.29
C PHE A 48 19.17 -6.67 2.56
N LEU A 49 19.31 -7.55 1.56
CA LEU A 49 20.09 -8.77 1.65
C LEU A 49 21.59 -8.49 1.77
N GLU A 50 22.11 -7.38 1.22
CA GLU A 50 23.49 -6.95 1.41
C GLU A 50 23.80 -6.62 2.87
N ALA A 51 22.86 -5.99 3.57
CA ALA A 51 23.00 -5.73 5.01
C ALA A 51 23.04 -7.03 5.83
N ILE A 52 22.29 -8.06 5.41
CA ILE A 52 22.34 -9.39 6.01
C ILE A 52 23.70 -10.05 5.75
N ARG A 53 24.23 -9.96 4.53
CA ARG A 53 25.55 -10.48 4.19
C ARG A 53 26.64 -9.82 5.02
N ALA A 54 26.61 -8.50 5.14
CA ALA A 54 27.58 -7.72 5.90
C ALA A 54 27.56 -8.08 7.40
N ARG A 55 26.40 -8.47 7.94
CA ARG A 55 26.22 -8.77 9.36
C ARG A 55 26.40 -10.24 9.74
N TYR A 56 25.91 -11.16 8.92
CA TYR A 56 25.80 -12.60 9.24
C TYR A 56 26.60 -13.50 8.30
N GLY A 57 27.25 -12.93 7.28
CA GLY A 57 28.10 -13.67 6.36
C GLY A 57 27.36 -14.32 5.17
N PRO A 58 28.10 -15.03 4.32
CA PRO A 58 27.62 -15.50 3.01
C PRO A 58 26.59 -16.63 3.09
N VAL A 59 26.67 -17.52 4.09
CA VAL A 59 25.74 -18.65 4.23
C VAL A 59 24.34 -18.15 4.56
N THR A 60 24.22 -17.29 5.58
CA THR A 60 22.93 -16.67 5.96
C THR A 60 22.37 -15.82 4.81
N HIS A 61 23.23 -15.09 4.09
CA HIS A 61 22.81 -14.36 2.90
C HIS A 61 22.20 -15.27 1.83
N GLY A 62 22.83 -16.41 1.53
CA GLY A 62 22.30 -17.41 0.60
C GLY A 62 20.94 -17.95 1.02
N VAL A 63 20.76 -18.28 2.30
CA VAL A 63 19.48 -18.73 2.85
C VAL A 63 18.39 -17.66 2.67
N TYR A 64 18.67 -16.41 3.05
CA TYR A 64 17.72 -15.30 2.91
C TYR A 64 17.41 -14.94 1.46
N ILE A 65 18.35 -15.12 0.52
CA ILE A 65 18.07 -15.01 -0.93
C ILE A 65 17.02 -16.04 -1.33
N VAL A 66 17.20 -17.32 -0.95
CA VAL A 66 16.27 -18.39 -1.30
C VAL A 66 14.88 -18.11 -0.71
N PHE A 67 14.80 -17.78 0.57
CA PHE A 67 13.53 -17.41 1.21
C PHE A 67 12.88 -16.19 0.56
N GLY A 68 13.66 -15.16 0.24
CA GLY A 68 13.17 -13.95 -0.44
C GLY A 68 12.61 -14.25 -1.82
N LEU A 69 13.30 -15.09 -2.61
CA LEU A 69 12.82 -15.50 -3.93
C LEU A 69 11.55 -16.34 -3.84
N MET A 70 11.51 -17.33 -2.94
CA MET A 70 10.31 -18.15 -2.72
C MET A 70 9.12 -17.30 -2.28
N THR A 71 9.34 -16.34 -1.36
CA THR A 71 8.28 -15.42 -0.92
C THR A 71 7.76 -14.57 -2.07
N ASN A 72 8.64 -13.99 -2.89
CA ASN A 72 8.23 -13.21 -4.06
C ASN A 72 7.43 -14.06 -5.07
N ILE A 73 7.82 -15.31 -5.30
CA ILE A 73 7.07 -16.24 -6.18
C ILE A 73 5.69 -16.54 -5.59
N LEU A 74 5.61 -16.87 -4.30
CA LEU A 74 4.34 -17.19 -3.62
C LEU A 74 3.38 -16.00 -3.64
N VAL A 75 3.86 -14.80 -3.30
CA VAL A 75 3.05 -13.57 -3.32
C VAL A 75 2.57 -13.27 -4.73
N THR A 76 3.45 -13.40 -5.74
CA THR A 76 3.07 -13.19 -7.15
C THR A 76 2.00 -14.18 -7.59
N ALA A 77 2.16 -15.47 -7.24
CA ALA A 77 1.18 -16.51 -7.56
C ALA A 77 -0.19 -16.22 -6.92
N MET A 78 -0.21 -15.85 -5.62
CA MET A 78 -1.45 -15.50 -4.91
C MET A 78 -2.15 -14.29 -5.54
N LEU A 79 -1.41 -13.24 -5.92
CA LEU A 79 -1.97 -12.06 -6.57
C LEU A 79 -2.55 -12.40 -7.94
N LEU A 80 -1.84 -13.22 -8.72
CA LEU A 80 -2.30 -13.66 -10.03
C LEU A 80 -3.57 -14.48 -9.94
N THR A 81 -3.61 -15.50 -9.08
CA THR A 81 -4.81 -16.32 -8.87
C THR A 81 -5.99 -15.48 -8.40
N GLY A 82 -5.76 -14.51 -7.51
CA GLY A 82 -6.80 -13.58 -7.07
C GLY A 82 -7.33 -12.69 -8.22
N GLY A 83 -6.46 -12.16 -9.06
CA GLY A 83 -6.85 -11.36 -10.24
C GLY A 83 -7.61 -12.19 -11.28
N SER A 84 -7.15 -13.41 -11.54
CA SER A 84 -7.80 -14.33 -12.48
C SER A 84 -9.17 -14.80 -11.99
N ALA A 85 -9.35 -15.00 -10.68
CA ALA A 85 -10.67 -15.30 -10.12
C ALA A 85 -11.68 -14.17 -10.39
N VAL A 86 -11.25 -12.91 -10.26
CA VAL A 86 -12.09 -11.74 -10.60
C VAL A 86 -12.42 -11.72 -12.10
N ALA A 87 -11.45 -11.98 -12.97
CA ALA A 87 -11.67 -12.05 -14.42
C ALA A 87 -12.67 -13.16 -14.80
N THR A 88 -12.60 -14.32 -14.12
CA THR A 88 -13.59 -15.40 -14.27
C THR A 88 -14.98 -14.94 -13.82
N SER A 89 -15.10 -14.26 -12.67
CA SER A 89 -16.39 -13.77 -12.17
C SER A 89 -17.03 -12.69 -13.05
N LEU A 90 -16.23 -11.86 -13.72
CA LEU A 90 -16.72 -10.75 -14.56
C LEU A 90 -17.00 -11.17 -16.00
N CYS A 91 -16.12 -11.97 -16.60
CA CYS A 91 -16.14 -12.26 -18.03
C CYS A 91 -16.45 -13.73 -18.36
N GLY A 92 -16.56 -14.60 -17.36
CA GLY A 92 -16.77 -16.04 -17.56
C GLY A 92 -15.56 -16.80 -18.12
N VAL A 93 -14.40 -16.16 -18.22
CA VAL A 93 -13.18 -16.78 -18.77
C VAL A 93 -12.63 -17.81 -17.79
N PRO A 94 -12.21 -19.01 -18.24
CA PRO A 94 -11.60 -20.00 -17.36
C PRO A 94 -10.40 -19.44 -16.60
N THR A 95 -10.31 -19.71 -15.30
CA THR A 95 -9.28 -19.14 -14.42
C THR A 95 -7.86 -19.47 -14.88
N ALA A 96 -7.64 -20.67 -15.42
CA ALA A 96 -6.34 -21.06 -15.98
C ALA A 96 -5.92 -20.17 -17.16
N ALA A 97 -6.85 -19.88 -18.08
CA ALA A 97 -6.58 -19.00 -19.23
C ALA A 97 -6.32 -17.56 -18.78
N ALA A 98 -7.09 -17.07 -17.80
CA ALA A 98 -6.88 -15.74 -17.23
C ALA A 98 -5.52 -15.61 -16.53
N CYS A 99 -5.04 -16.65 -15.82
CA CYS A 99 -3.70 -16.64 -15.21
C CYS A 99 -2.61 -16.45 -16.27
N PHE A 100 -2.65 -17.22 -17.35
CA PHE A 100 -1.64 -17.10 -18.41
C PHE A 100 -1.70 -15.75 -19.14
N LEU A 101 -2.89 -15.32 -19.56
CA LEU A 101 -3.06 -14.09 -20.34
C LEU A 101 -2.63 -12.84 -19.57
N LEU A 102 -3.00 -12.73 -18.29
CA LEU A 102 -2.61 -11.60 -17.46
C LEU A 102 -1.09 -11.57 -17.24
N SER A 103 -0.44 -12.71 -17.03
CA SER A 103 1.01 -12.78 -16.83
C SER A 103 1.81 -12.42 -18.08
N VAL A 104 1.37 -12.86 -19.27
CA VAL A 104 2.09 -12.59 -20.52
C VAL A 104 2.19 -11.09 -20.78
N GLY A 105 1.10 -10.34 -20.60
CA GLY A 105 1.10 -8.89 -20.74
C GLY A 105 2.10 -8.22 -19.80
N VAL A 106 2.16 -8.68 -18.54
CA VAL A 106 3.08 -8.15 -17.53
C VAL A 106 4.54 -8.43 -17.85
N VAL A 107 4.85 -9.66 -18.27
CA VAL A 107 6.20 -10.07 -18.64
C VAL A 107 6.71 -9.25 -19.81
N LEU A 108 5.89 -9.07 -20.87
CA LEU A 108 6.29 -8.33 -22.05
C LEU A 108 6.65 -6.87 -21.73
N TYR A 109 5.78 -6.13 -21.05
CA TYR A 109 6.10 -4.72 -20.76
C TYR A 109 7.28 -4.57 -19.79
N THR A 110 7.44 -5.51 -18.85
CA THR A 110 8.55 -5.48 -17.88
C THR A 110 9.89 -5.76 -18.56
N MET A 111 9.91 -6.73 -19.48
CA MET A 111 11.11 -7.10 -20.24
C MET A 111 11.63 -5.94 -21.11
N PHE A 112 10.74 -5.21 -21.79
CA PHE A 112 11.15 -4.12 -22.68
C PHE A 112 11.38 -2.79 -21.95
N GLY A 113 10.69 -2.57 -20.83
CA GLY A 113 10.68 -1.27 -20.17
C GLY A 113 11.66 -1.10 -19.00
N GLY A 114 12.05 -2.19 -18.34
CA GLY A 114 12.89 -2.16 -17.14
C GLY A 114 12.29 -1.33 -15.99
N ILE A 115 13.10 -1.02 -14.97
CA ILE A 115 12.67 -0.36 -13.72
C ILE A 115 11.95 0.98 -13.95
N LYS A 116 12.41 1.78 -14.94
CA LYS A 116 11.81 3.10 -15.23
C LYS A 116 10.40 2.97 -15.81
N ALA A 117 10.17 2.00 -16.68
CA ALA A 117 8.82 1.75 -17.20
C ALA A 117 7.92 1.18 -16.11
N THR A 118 8.44 0.31 -15.24
CA THR A 118 7.68 -0.22 -14.11
C THR A 118 7.17 0.91 -13.20
N PHE A 119 8.00 1.89 -12.87
CA PHE A 119 7.56 3.04 -12.08
C PHE A 119 6.46 3.86 -12.77
N LEU A 120 6.57 4.06 -14.08
CA LEU A 120 5.54 4.78 -14.84
C LEU A 120 4.24 3.97 -14.91
N THR A 121 4.31 2.66 -15.17
CA THR A 121 3.12 1.82 -15.22
C THR A 121 2.46 1.74 -13.86
N ASP A 122 3.20 1.61 -12.76
CA ASP A 122 2.65 1.60 -11.41
C ASP A 122 1.93 2.90 -11.07
N TYR A 123 2.51 4.03 -11.50
CA TYR A 123 1.87 5.34 -11.36
C TYR A 123 0.54 5.40 -12.15
N VAL A 124 0.55 5.00 -13.42
CA VAL A 124 -0.66 4.98 -14.26
C VAL A 124 -1.73 4.04 -13.67
N HIS A 125 -1.36 2.83 -13.25
CA HIS A 125 -2.28 1.89 -12.62
C HIS A 125 -2.89 2.48 -11.35
N THR A 126 -2.10 3.17 -10.52
CA THR A 126 -2.58 3.83 -9.31
C THR A 126 -3.63 4.89 -9.64
N VAL A 127 -3.39 5.74 -10.64
CA VAL A 127 -4.35 6.75 -11.09
C VAL A 127 -5.64 6.11 -11.61
N VAL A 128 -5.53 5.07 -12.43
CA VAL A 128 -6.69 4.34 -12.97
C VAL A 128 -7.52 3.72 -11.84
N ILE A 129 -6.86 3.06 -10.87
CA ILE A 129 -7.52 2.47 -9.70
C ILE A 129 -8.25 3.55 -8.88
N LEU A 130 -7.63 4.71 -8.66
CA LEU A 130 -8.27 5.82 -7.95
C LEU A 130 -9.53 6.32 -8.67
N ILE A 131 -9.49 6.49 -10.00
CA ILE A 131 -10.65 6.91 -10.80
C ILE A 131 -11.79 5.88 -10.67
N ILE A 132 -11.46 4.59 -10.79
CA ILE A 132 -12.44 3.51 -10.66
C ILE A 132 -13.07 3.54 -9.27
N ILE A 133 -12.26 3.58 -8.19
CA ILE A 133 -12.77 3.61 -6.81
C ILE A 133 -13.67 4.83 -6.57
N LEU A 134 -13.28 6.01 -7.03
CA LEU A 134 -14.10 7.23 -6.89
C LEU A 134 -15.41 7.10 -7.66
N THR A 135 -15.38 6.58 -8.88
CA THR A 135 -16.59 6.36 -9.71
C THR A 135 -17.55 5.40 -9.01
N PHE A 136 -17.05 4.28 -8.47
CA PHE A 136 -17.86 3.34 -7.69
C PHE A 136 -18.39 3.98 -6.40
N ALA A 137 -17.58 4.75 -5.68
CA ALA A 137 -18.01 5.43 -4.46
C ALA A 137 -19.14 6.43 -4.71
N PHE A 138 -19.02 7.29 -5.73
CA PHE A 138 -20.09 8.23 -6.08
C PHE A 138 -21.33 7.55 -6.63
N THR A 139 -21.17 6.49 -7.42
CA THR A 139 -22.31 5.73 -7.93
C THR A 139 -23.07 5.05 -6.79
N ALA A 140 -22.37 4.47 -5.81
CA ALA A 140 -22.99 3.83 -4.66
C ALA A 140 -23.64 4.83 -3.69
N TYR A 141 -23.00 5.98 -3.45
CA TYR A 141 -23.36 6.89 -2.36
C TYR A 141 -23.94 8.24 -2.79
N ALA A 142 -24.06 8.56 -4.08
CA ALA A 142 -24.56 9.87 -4.53
C ALA A 142 -25.46 9.86 -5.77
N THR A 143 -25.19 9.01 -6.77
CA THR A 143 -25.86 9.13 -8.10
C THR A 143 -26.59 7.88 -8.57
N GLY A 144 -26.34 6.70 -7.98
CA GLY A 144 -26.94 5.45 -8.42
C GLY A 144 -28.45 5.38 -8.14
N GLN A 145 -29.22 4.86 -9.10
CA GLN A 145 -30.68 4.74 -8.96
C GLN A 145 -31.13 3.78 -7.86
N GLN A 146 -30.35 2.74 -7.55
CA GLN A 146 -30.70 1.76 -6.52
C GLN A 146 -30.22 2.11 -5.11
N LEU A 147 -29.08 2.82 -5.00
CA LEU A 147 -28.48 3.19 -3.72
C LEU A 147 -28.47 4.71 -3.59
N GLY A 148 -27.60 5.42 -4.30
CA GLY A 148 -27.74 6.88 -4.54
C GLY A 148 -27.58 7.79 -3.32
N SER A 149 -27.55 7.26 -2.09
CA SER A 149 -27.25 8.01 -0.87
C SER A 149 -26.77 7.06 0.23
N PRO A 150 -25.96 7.52 1.20
CA PRO A 150 -25.57 6.70 2.35
C PRO A 150 -26.78 6.23 3.17
N GLY A 151 -27.85 7.04 3.22
CA GLY A 151 -29.09 6.69 3.89
C GLY A 151 -29.82 5.53 3.23
N ALA A 152 -29.88 5.50 1.90
CA ALA A 152 -30.50 4.39 1.16
C ALA A 152 -29.65 3.12 1.21
N VAL A 153 -28.31 3.24 1.18
CA VAL A 153 -27.41 2.09 1.42
C VAL A 153 -27.64 1.51 2.82
N TYR A 154 -27.77 2.38 3.83
CA TYR A 154 -28.09 1.97 5.19
C TYR A 154 -29.41 1.19 5.25
N ASP A 155 -30.48 1.74 4.67
CA ASP A 155 -31.80 1.11 4.67
C ASP A 155 -31.77 -0.25 3.96
N ALA A 156 -31.04 -0.34 2.84
CA ALA A 156 -30.85 -1.61 2.11
C ALA A 156 -30.08 -2.66 2.93
N LEU A 157 -29.05 -2.26 3.68
CA LEU A 157 -28.30 -3.16 4.57
C LEU A 157 -29.10 -3.63 5.77
N MET A 158 -29.97 -2.77 6.32
CA MET A 158 -30.91 -3.18 7.37
C MET A 158 -31.96 -4.15 6.83
N ALA A 159 -32.53 -3.88 5.65
CA ALA A 159 -33.44 -4.82 4.99
C ALA A 159 -32.75 -6.13 4.56
N ALA A 160 -31.43 -6.12 4.30
CA ALA A 160 -30.64 -7.33 4.07
C ALA A 160 -30.41 -8.10 5.37
N THR A 161 -30.20 -7.41 6.50
CA THR A 161 -30.06 -8.02 7.84
C THR A 161 -31.30 -8.83 8.21
N GLU A 162 -32.50 -8.32 7.91
CA GLU A 162 -33.76 -9.03 8.19
C GLU A 162 -33.93 -10.30 7.33
N ARG A 163 -33.50 -10.26 6.06
CA ARG A 163 -33.62 -11.39 5.13
C ARG A 163 -32.55 -12.44 5.34
N HIS A 164 -31.33 -12.01 5.65
CA HIS A 164 -30.14 -12.83 5.76
C HIS A 164 -29.29 -12.38 6.96
N PRO A 165 -29.68 -12.73 8.19
CA PRO A 165 -28.93 -12.34 9.37
C PRO A 165 -27.56 -13.05 9.41
N VAL A 166 -26.51 -12.31 9.75
CA VAL A 166 -25.15 -12.85 9.84
C VAL A 166 -24.92 -13.46 11.22
N GLU A 167 -24.68 -14.76 11.28
CA GLU A 167 -24.39 -15.46 12.53
C GLU A 167 -23.10 -14.91 13.18
N GLY A 168 -23.16 -14.63 14.48
CA GLY A 168 -22.03 -14.04 15.23
C GLY A 168 -21.90 -12.52 15.14
N ASN A 169 -22.77 -11.82 14.40
CA ASN A 169 -22.89 -10.36 14.43
C ASN A 169 -23.94 -9.88 15.46
N ALA A 170 -23.73 -8.72 16.08
CA ALA A 170 -24.75 -8.11 16.95
C ALA A 170 -26.05 -7.84 16.19
N GLY A 171 -27.15 -8.47 16.64
CA GLY A 171 -28.45 -8.40 15.97
C GLY A 171 -28.45 -8.93 14.52
N GLY A 172 -27.46 -9.76 14.15
CA GLY A 172 -27.27 -10.24 12.78
C GLY A 172 -26.83 -9.17 11.77
N SER A 173 -26.57 -7.93 12.23
CA SER A 173 -26.44 -6.76 11.36
C SER A 173 -25.10 -6.70 10.63
N TYR A 174 -25.14 -6.23 9.38
CA TYR A 174 -23.95 -5.87 8.60
C TYR A 174 -23.28 -4.56 9.07
N LEU A 175 -23.95 -3.79 9.94
CA LEU A 175 -23.55 -2.46 10.37
C LEU A 175 -23.06 -2.44 11.83
N THR A 176 -22.39 -3.49 12.26
CA THR A 176 -21.82 -3.60 13.60
C THR A 176 -20.34 -3.94 13.57
N MET A 177 -19.61 -3.42 14.56
CA MET A 177 -18.22 -3.81 14.82
C MET A 177 -18.12 -5.15 15.55
N ARG A 178 -19.19 -5.58 16.23
CA ARG A 178 -19.26 -6.86 16.92
C ARG A 178 -19.55 -7.99 15.93
N SER A 179 -18.50 -8.46 15.27
CA SER A 179 -18.50 -9.65 14.42
C SER A 179 -17.54 -10.70 14.97
N LYS A 180 -18.03 -11.91 15.25
CA LYS A 180 -17.21 -13.02 15.76
C LYS A 180 -16.11 -13.42 14.78
N GLU A 181 -16.46 -13.63 13.50
CA GLU A 181 -15.51 -13.99 12.45
C GLU A 181 -14.53 -12.85 12.12
N GLY A 182 -15.01 -11.59 12.13
CA GLY A 182 -14.15 -10.42 11.99
C GLY A 182 -13.12 -10.30 13.13
N ALA A 183 -13.53 -10.59 14.37
CA ALA A 183 -12.64 -10.58 15.52
C ALA A 183 -11.64 -11.75 15.51
N ILE A 184 -12.05 -12.96 15.11
CA ILE A 184 -11.13 -14.11 15.00
C ILE A 184 -10.06 -13.84 13.94
N PHE A 185 -10.45 -13.32 12.77
CA PHE A 185 -9.49 -12.93 11.73
C PHE A 185 -8.48 -11.91 12.25
N PHE A 186 -8.96 -10.89 12.98
CA PHE A 186 -8.10 -9.88 13.58
C PHE A 186 -7.14 -10.45 14.62
N VAL A 187 -7.64 -11.23 15.59
CA VAL A 187 -6.80 -11.83 16.64
C VAL A 187 -5.70 -12.69 16.04
N ASN A 188 -6.02 -13.51 15.03
CA ASN A 188 -5.00 -14.32 14.34
C ASN A 188 -3.93 -13.44 13.68
N SER A 189 -4.34 -12.36 12.98
CA SER A 189 -3.37 -11.44 12.36
C SER A 189 -2.49 -10.71 13.38
N VAL A 190 -3.06 -10.30 14.52
CA VAL A 190 -2.33 -9.58 15.57
C VAL A 190 -1.39 -10.49 16.34
N ASP A 191 -1.81 -11.72 16.66
CA ASP A 191 -0.98 -12.67 17.37
C ASP A 191 0.24 -13.08 16.53
N GLU A 192 0.06 -13.20 15.22
CA GLU A 192 1.14 -13.48 14.27
C GLU A 192 2.11 -12.29 14.19
N ASP A 193 1.58 -11.07 14.03
CA ASP A 193 2.37 -9.83 14.03
C ASP A 193 3.09 -9.60 15.38
N ALA A 194 2.46 -9.92 16.52
CA ALA A 194 3.02 -9.73 17.86
C ALA A 194 4.20 -10.69 18.14
N LYS A 195 4.14 -11.92 17.61
CA LYS A 195 5.25 -12.88 17.70
C LYS A 195 6.46 -12.42 16.89
N GLU A 196 6.24 -11.88 15.70
CA GLU A 196 7.30 -11.25 14.89
C GLU A 196 7.87 -10.00 15.58
N GLN A 197 7.02 -9.21 16.24
CA GLN A 197 7.43 -8.02 17.00
C GLN A 197 8.35 -8.37 18.17
N ALA A 198 8.08 -9.43 18.92
CA ALA A 198 8.94 -9.86 20.04
C ALA A 198 10.38 -10.13 19.59
N GLN A 199 10.55 -10.59 18.35
CA GLN A 199 11.86 -10.87 17.76
C GLN A 199 12.63 -9.60 17.31
N LEU A 200 11.96 -8.46 17.10
CA LEU A 200 12.55 -7.21 16.60
C LEU A 200 12.76 -6.11 17.67
N GLN A 201 12.28 -6.31 18.91
CA GLN A 201 12.19 -5.29 19.97
C GLN A 201 13.51 -4.71 20.51
N ARG A 202 14.68 -5.14 20.00
CA ARG A 202 15.97 -4.59 20.47
C ARG A 202 16.44 -3.31 19.76
N SER A 203 15.82 -2.86 18.65
CA SER A 203 16.43 -1.77 17.83
C SER A 203 15.60 -0.55 17.40
N ALA A 204 14.33 -0.35 17.78
CA ALA A 204 13.66 0.91 17.44
C ALA A 204 12.73 1.40 18.56
N LYS A 205 13.16 2.40 19.35
CA LYS A 205 12.35 2.99 20.43
C LYS A 205 11.36 4.06 19.94
N ILE A 206 11.62 4.71 18.79
CA ILE A 206 10.79 5.79 18.25
C ILE A 206 9.66 5.24 17.34
N ALA A 207 9.96 4.23 16.51
CA ALA A 207 8.96 3.53 15.70
C ALA A 207 7.85 2.89 16.56
N ARG A 208 8.22 2.35 17.73
CA ARG A 208 7.30 1.70 18.65
C ARG A 208 6.20 2.63 19.15
N TYR A 209 6.50 3.88 19.50
CA TYR A 209 5.47 4.77 20.03
C TYR A 209 4.42 5.15 18.98
N MET A 210 4.83 5.39 17.73
CA MET A 210 3.91 5.72 16.65
C MET A 210 3.04 4.53 16.23
N THR A 211 3.64 3.35 16.10
CA THR A 211 2.90 2.13 15.78
C THR A 211 1.99 1.73 16.93
N VAL A 212 2.47 1.70 18.18
CA VAL A 212 1.65 1.36 19.34
C VAL A 212 0.52 2.38 19.53
N PHE A 213 0.77 3.68 19.35
CA PHE A 213 -0.30 4.68 19.42
C PHE A 213 -1.36 4.48 18.34
N MET A 214 -0.95 4.26 17.08
CA MET A 214 -1.89 4.07 15.98
C MET A 214 -2.64 2.73 16.09
N THR A 215 -1.96 1.65 16.49
CA THR A 215 -2.54 0.36 16.82
C THR A 215 -3.55 0.53 17.96
N LEU A 216 -3.19 1.19 19.05
CA LEU A 216 -4.12 1.42 20.17
C LEU A 216 -5.29 2.29 19.75
N ALA A 217 -5.09 3.34 18.96
CA ALA A 217 -6.16 4.23 18.51
C ALA A 217 -7.13 3.53 17.54
N LEU A 218 -6.61 2.89 16.49
CA LEU A 218 -7.41 2.29 15.41
C LEU A 218 -7.94 0.90 15.75
N LEU A 219 -7.26 0.13 16.60
CA LEU A 219 -7.64 -1.26 16.90
C LEU A 219 -8.27 -1.44 18.27
N VAL A 220 -7.94 -0.60 19.24
CA VAL A 220 -8.42 -0.75 20.63
C VAL A 220 -9.41 0.35 20.98
N LEU A 221 -9.00 1.62 20.96
CA LEU A 221 -9.76 2.74 21.48
C LEU A 221 -11.09 2.97 20.74
N TRP A 222 -11.09 2.82 19.42
CA TRP A 222 -12.29 3.02 18.61
C TRP A 222 -13.14 1.73 18.47
N PRO A 223 -12.59 0.56 18.11
CA PRO A 223 -13.40 -0.63 17.87
C PRO A 223 -13.84 -1.33 19.14
N MET A 224 -13.02 -1.38 20.21
CA MET A 224 -13.36 -2.16 21.41
C MET A 224 -14.57 -1.63 22.16
N PRO A 225 -14.76 -0.31 22.35
CA PRO A 225 -15.99 0.18 22.96
C PRO A 225 -17.23 -0.16 22.14
N MET A 226 -17.17 -0.03 20.80
CA MET A 226 -18.29 -0.38 19.91
C MET A 226 -18.55 -1.89 19.83
N TYR A 227 -17.48 -2.70 19.88
CA TYR A 227 -17.57 -4.15 19.94
C TYR A 227 -18.20 -4.60 21.26
N GLY A 228 -17.68 -4.10 22.39
CA GLY A 228 -18.14 -4.44 23.74
C GLY A 228 -19.58 -3.99 24.00
N SER A 229 -19.98 -2.83 23.50
CA SER A 229 -21.36 -2.35 23.60
C SER A 229 -22.34 -3.03 22.63
N GLY A 230 -21.85 -3.83 21.67
CA GLY A 230 -22.68 -4.42 20.62
C GLY A 230 -23.39 -3.38 19.75
N TYR A 231 -22.79 -2.20 19.58
CA TYR A 231 -23.44 -1.08 18.90
C TYR A 231 -23.67 -1.41 17.41
N ILE A 232 -24.90 -1.15 16.96
CA ILE A 232 -25.30 -1.17 15.55
C ILE A 232 -25.32 0.28 15.09
N PHE A 233 -24.64 0.58 13.98
CA PHE A 233 -24.49 1.96 13.52
C PHE A 233 -25.87 2.58 13.30
N SER A 234 -26.07 3.80 13.78
CA SER A 234 -27.26 4.57 13.41
C SER A 234 -27.13 5.14 12.00
N LYS A 235 -28.26 5.41 11.34
CA LYS A 235 -28.28 6.02 10.00
C LYS A 235 -27.44 7.30 9.89
N LYS A 236 -27.53 8.18 10.90
CA LYS A 236 -26.74 9.42 10.97
C LYS A 236 -25.24 9.14 11.12
N PHE A 237 -24.88 8.21 11.99
CA PHE A 237 -23.49 7.80 12.18
C PHE A 237 -22.89 7.17 10.92
N PHE A 238 -23.61 6.24 10.29
CA PHE A 238 -23.18 5.61 9.03
C PHE A 238 -23.03 6.64 7.90
N THR A 239 -23.94 7.61 7.81
CA THR A 239 -23.84 8.68 6.81
C THR A 239 -22.59 9.53 7.02
N GLY A 240 -22.33 9.94 8.27
CA GLY A 240 -21.11 10.67 8.62
C GLY A 240 -19.84 9.86 8.33
N TRP A 241 -19.85 8.57 8.66
CA TRP A 241 -18.75 7.64 8.39
C TRP A 241 -18.41 7.55 6.90
N VAL A 242 -19.43 7.38 6.04
CA VAL A 242 -19.24 7.32 4.59
C VAL A 242 -18.68 8.64 4.05
N VAL A 243 -19.20 9.78 4.50
CA VAL A 243 -18.73 11.11 4.07
C VAL A 243 -17.26 11.31 4.44
N VAL A 244 -16.88 11.00 5.68
CA VAL A 244 -15.47 11.09 6.13
C VAL A 244 -14.59 10.14 5.30
N GLY A 245 -15.07 8.92 5.02
CA GLY A 245 -14.36 7.97 4.17
C GLY A 245 -14.11 8.49 2.75
N ILE A 246 -15.11 9.11 2.12
CA ILE A 246 -14.96 9.71 0.78
C ILE A 246 -13.99 10.89 0.81
N LEU A 247 -14.08 11.79 1.80
CA LEU A 247 -13.13 12.90 1.96
C LEU A 247 -11.70 12.38 2.14
N TRP A 248 -11.53 11.34 2.95
CA TRP A 248 -10.25 10.70 3.17
C TRP A 248 -9.66 10.09 1.89
N LEU A 249 -10.51 9.48 1.04
CA LEU A 249 -10.09 8.97 -0.27
C LEU A 249 -9.56 10.10 -1.17
N PHE A 250 -10.18 11.27 -1.17
CA PHE A 250 -9.67 12.43 -1.90
C PHE A 250 -8.34 12.91 -1.34
N CYS A 251 -8.25 13.15 -0.03
CA CYS A 251 -7.00 13.60 0.59
C CYS A 251 -5.86 12.62 0.33
N SER A 252 -6.11 11.32 0.50
CA SER A 252 -5.11 10.27 0.24
C SER A 252 -4.76 10.17 -1.24
N GLY A 253 -5.75 10.24 -2.14
CA GLY A 253 -5.54 10.21 -3.58
C GLY A 253 -4.72 11.40 -4.08
N PHE A 254 -4.97 12.60 -3.56
CA PHE A 254 -4.17 13.78 -3.85
C PHE A 254 -2.76 13.67 -3.27
N CYS A 255 -2.60 13.22 -2.03
CA CYS A 255 -1.28 13.01 -1.45
C CYS A 255 -0.47 11.98 -2.27
N VAL A 256 -1.02 10.80 -2.55
CA VAL A 256 -0.30 9.74 -3.26
C VAL A 256 -0.11 10.05 -4.75
N GLY A 257 -1.07 10.74 -5.39
CA GLY A 257 -0.98 11.09 -6.81
C GLY A 257 -0.12 12.32 -7.07
N LEU A 258 -0.31 13.41 -6.32
CA LEU A 258 0.39 14.68 -6.58
C LEU A 258 1.79 14.72 -5.99
N TYR A 259 2.03 14.07 -4.84
CA TYR A 259 3.32 14.16 -4.16
C TYR A 259 4.49 13.60 -5.00
N PRO A 260 4.39 12.38 -5.59
CA PRO A 260 5.45 11.86 -6.46
C PRO A 260 5.63 12.68 -7.75
N LEU A 261 4.55 13.26 -8.30
CA LEU A 261 4.63 14.15 -9.46
C LEU A 261 5.36 15.45 -9.13
N TRP A 262 5.10 16.01 -7.95
CA TRP A 262 5.70 17.25 -7.50
C TRP A 262 7.19 17.08 -7.20
N GLU A 263 7.57 15.97 -6.56
CA GLU A 263 8.97 15.63 -6.29
C GLU A 263 9.72 15.21 -7.58
N GLY A 264 9.06 14.42 -8.44
CA GLY A 264 9.61 13.92 -9.70
C GLY A 264 9.63 14.92 -10.87
N ARG A 265 9.07 16.14 -10.72
CA ARG A 265 8.86 17.09 -11.82
C ARG A 265 10.11 17.39 -12.65
N LYS A 266 11.27 17.56 -12.01
CA LYS A 266 12.52 17.86 -12.71
C LYS A 266 12.99 16.65 -13.54
N THR A 267 12.83 15.44 -12.99
CA THR A 267 13.21 14.17 -13.62
C THR A 267 12.27 13.79 -14.76
N SER A 268 10.95 13.96 -14.57
CA SER A 268 9.93 13.72 -15.59
C SER A 268 10.05 14.69 -16.76
N LEU A 269 10.23 16.00 -16.49
CA LEU A 269 10.45 17.00 -17.54
C LEU A 269 11.74 16.74 -18.32
N ARG A 270 12.84 16.34 -17.65
CA ARG A 270 14.08 15.94 -18.32
C ARG A 270 13.86 14.74 -19.23
N THR A 271 13.14 13.73 -18.77
CA THR A 271 12.84 12.51 -19.55
C THR A 271 11.96 12.81 -20.76
N VAL A 272 10.89 13.60 -20.59
CA VAL A 272 10.02 14.04 -21.70
C VAL A 272 10.77 14.88 -22.71
N LYS A 273 11.63 15.81 -22.25
CA LYS A 273 12.46 16.63 -23.13
C LYS A 273 13.48 15.80 -23.90
N LEU A 274 14.04 14.75 -23.30
CA LEU A 274 14.92 13.79 -23.97
C LEU A 274 14.16 12.95 -25.00
N ILE A 275 13.00 12.41 -24.66
CA ILE A 275 12.13 11.68 -25.59
C ILE A 275 11.74 12.58 -26.78
N PHE A 276 11.35 13.82 -26.52
CA PHE A 276 11.01 14.78 -27.57
C PHE A 276 12.22 15.08 -28.47
N LYS A 277 13.42 15.20 -27.90
CA LYS A 277 14.66 15.44 -28.64
C LYS A 277 15.11 14.22 -29.47
N ASP A 278 14.83 13.01 -28.98
CA ASP A 278 15.07 11.76 -29.71
C ASP A 278 14.06 11.58 -30.86
N VAL A 279 12.78 11.88 -30.63
CA VAL A 279 11.71 11.81 -31.66
C VAL A 279 11.90 12.88 -32.74
N THR A 280 12.38 14.06 -32.39
CA THR A 280 12.65 15.15 -33.36
C THR A 280 14.00 15.02 -34.06
N GLY A 281 14.76 13.94 -33.83
CA GLY A 281 16.04 13.68 -34.48
C GLY A 281 17.17 14.65 -34.09
N GLN A 282 16.97 15.45 -33.03
CA GLN A 282 17.96 16.41 -32.52
C GLN A 282 18.84 15.82 -31.39
N GLY A 283 18.69 14.53 -31.10
CA GLY A 283 19.47 13.79 -30.09
C GLY A 283 20.89 13.49 -30.57
N ARG A 284 21.91 13.88 -29.78
CA ARG A 284 23.30 13.43 -30.02
C ARG A 284 23.44 11.97 -29.55
N PRO A 285 24.23 11.12 -30.23
CA PRO A 285 24.36 9.71 -29.87
C PRO A 285 24.88 9.55 -28.43
N ILE A 286 24.17 8.75 -27.63
CA ILE A 286 24.54 8.42 -26.25
C ILE A 286 25.58 7.29 -26.30
N PRO A 287 26.79 7.46 -25.70
CA PRO A 287 27.72 6.34 -25.55
C PRO A 287 27.15 5.34 -24.54
N THR A 288 27.14 4.07 -24.91
CA THR A 288 26.75 2.95 -24.05
C THR A 288 27.67 2.82 -22.83
N HIS A 289 27.04 2.81 -21.66
CA HIS A 289 27.47 2.20 -20.40
C HIS A 289 28.78 2.69 -19.72
N GLY A 290 28.68 3.17 -18.47
CA GLY A 290 29.73 2.91 -17.46
C GLY A 290 30.20 4.02 -16.53
N ARG A 291 29.93 5.31 -16.77
CA ARG A 291 30.23 6.39 -15.80
C ARG A 291 29.18 7.50 -15.87
N PRO A 292 28.58 7.93 -14.74
CA PRO A 292 27.84 9.18 -14.74
C PRO A 292 28.82 10.31 -15.05
N ARG A 293 28.64 10.97 -16.20
CA ARG A 293 29.35 12.20 -16.51
C ARG A 293 28.64 13.30 -15.72
N MET A 294 29.29 13.82 -14.67
CA MET A 294 28.83 15.05 -14.03
C MET A 294 28.72 16.12 -15.11
N THR A 295 27.55 16.73 -15.22
CA THR A 295 27.35 17.89 -16.09
C THR A 295 27.98 19.13 -15.42
N GLU A 296 28.36 20.15 -16.19
CA GLU A 296 28.94 21.39 -15.62
C GLU A 296 28.01 22.03 -14.57
N ASP A 297 26.70 21.81 -14.71
CA ASP A 297 25.69 22.18 -13.71
C ASP A 297 25.87 21.41 -12.38
N ASP A 298 26.16 20.10 -12.42
CA ASP A 298 26.38 19.27 -11.22
C ASP A 298 27.67 19.68 -10.47
N VAL A 299 28.71 20.10 -11.20
CA VAL A 299 29.97 20.59 -10.59
C VAL A 299 29.74 21.93 -9.89
N SER A 300 28.88 22.77 -10.45
CA SER A 300 28.53 24.06 -9.85
C SER A 300 27.67 23.90 -8.59
N GLU A 301 26.75 22.92 -8.58
CA GLU A 301 25.93 22.60 -7.40
C GLU A 301 26.79 21.97 -6.28
N GLU A 302 27.71 21.05 -6.60
CA GLU A 302 28.60 20.42 -5.60
C GLU A 302 29.59 21.44 -4.99
N GLN A 303 30.05 22.42 -5.78
CA GLN A 303 30.86 23.54 -5.28
C GLN A 303 30.06 24.55 -4.44
N HIS A 304 28.77 24.73 -4.73
CA HIS A 304 27.90 25.59 -3.95
C HIS A 304 27.55 24.94 -2.59
N GLU A 305 27.30 23.63 -2.57
CA GLU A 305 26.97 22.87 -1.37
C GLU A 305 28.15 22.76 -0.39
N LYS A 306 29.38 22.63 -0.90
CA LYS A 306 30.62 22.73 -0.10
C LYS A 306 30.89 24.11 0.49
N LYS A 307 30.36 25.19 -0.09
CA LYS A 307 30.51 26.55 0.44
C LYS A 307 29.46 26.91 1.50
N THR A 308 28.31 26.24 1.50
CA THR A 308 27.20 26.50 2.45
C THR A 308 27.14 25.54 3.63
N SER A 309 27.97 24.50 3.67
CA SER A 309 28.09 23.61 4.83
C SER A 309 28.88 24.28 5.96
N THR A 310 28.32 24.29 7.17
CA THR A 310 28.96 24.82 8.37
C THR A 310 30.26 24.04 8.64
N PRO A 311 31.42 24.70 8.87
CA PRO A 311 32.66 23.98 9.16
C PRO A 311 32.52 23.16 10.45
N PRO A 312 33.16 21.99 10.55
CA PRO A 312 33.19 21.22 11.78
C PRO A 312 33.83 22.02 12.91
N GLU A 313 33.24 21.93 14.09
CA GLU A 313 33.72 22.56 15.33
C GLU A 313 35.15 22.09 15.63
N VAL A 314 36.08 23.04 15.75
CA VAL A 314 37.48 22.76 16.07
C VAL A 314 37.54 22.33 17.54
N GLU A 315 37.82 21.06 17.76
CA GLU A 315 38.14 20.53 19.09
C GLU A 315 39.45 21.18 19.56
N ILE A 316 39.35 22.16 20.47
CA ILE A 316 40.51 22.80 21.09
C ILE A 316 41.06 21.81 22.12
N ALA A 317 42.19 21.20 21.79
CA ALA A 317 42.96 20.40 22.73
C ALA A 317 43.52 21.29 23.85
N HIS A 318 43.10 21.04 25.09
CA HIS A 318 43.78 21.41 26.32
C HIS A 318 43.67 20.28 27.33
#